data_AF-A0A9D5UN16-F1
#
_entry.id   AF-A0A9D5UN16-F1
#
_cell.length_a   1.000
_cell.length_b   1.000
_cell.length_c   1.000
_cell.angle_alpha   90.00
_cell.angle_beta   90.00
_cell.angle_gamma   90.00
#
_symmetry.space_group_name_H-M   'P 1'
#
loop_
_entity.id
_entity.type
_entity.pdbx_description
1 polymer ?
#
loop_
_entity_poly.entity_id
_entity_poly.type
_entity_poly.pdbx_seq_one_letter_code
_entity_poly.pdbx_strand_id
1 'polypeptide(L)'
;MVRKDEERKLEEFNQFLGQIDLGSYREKYSKIKLVELDMPRNIQAISLLYEYYWDKFELLDYSDFYKVYSESLQGELEDFRNRAMFSKETFYRGLPARIYRTWASLLTQIQGGHLANTMYPKVVMSSELDYSGIDIRIFLYDTSDKYINIQVKKATLSREVRTPWPITKKQAVNYKYYL
;
A
#
# COMPACT_ATOMS: atom_id res chain seq x y z
N MET A 1 16.72 -21.17 -11.25
CA MET A 1 16.57 -19.94 -12.05
C MET A 1 15.54 -19.01 -11.43
N VAL A 2 14.28 -19.43 -11.25
CA VAL A 2 13.17 -18.59 -10.72
C VAL A 2 13.52 -17.75 -9.47
N ARG A 3 14.18 -18.34 -8.46
CA ARG A 3 14.51 -17.60 -7.22
C ARG A 3 15.52 -16.45 -7.41
N LYS A 4 16.42 -16.54 -8.39
CA LYS A 4 17.37 -15.45 -8.68
C LYS A 4 16.68 -14.22 -9.26
N ASP A 5 15.61 -14.42 -10.02
CA ASP A 5 14.85 -13.32 -10.60
C ASP A 5 14.05 -12.56 -9.51
N GLU A 6 13.48 -13.28 -8.55
CA GLU A 6 12.79 -12.68 -7.40
C GLU A 6 13.76 -11.97 -6.45
N GLU A 7 14.96 -12.52 -6.23
CA GLU A 7 16.04 -11.84 -5.48
C GLU A 7 16.45 -10.53 -6.15
N ARG A 8 16.61 -10.53 -7.48
CA ARG A 8 16.90 -9.32 -8.26
C ARG A 8 15.78 -8.28 -8.15
N LYS A 9 14.51 -8.69 -8.29
CA LYS A 9 13.36 -7.79 -8.11
C LYS A 9 13.34 -7.18 -6.71
N LEU A 10 13.60 -7.98 -5.66
CA LEU A 10 13.67 -7.46 -4.30
C LEU A 10 14.80 -6.43 -4.15
N GLU A 11 15.97 -6.67 -4.75
CA GLU A 11 17.08 -5.72 -4.74
C GLU A 11 16.73 -4.41 -5.47
N GLU A 12 16.17 -4.50 -6.68
CA GLU A 12 15.70 -3.34 -7.45
C GLU A 12 14.64 -2.54 -6.69
N PHE A 13 13.69 -3.23 -6.05
CA PHE A 13 12.66 -2.60 -5.22
C PHE A 13 13.27 -1.89 -4.01
N ASN A 14 14.23 -2.51 -3.33
CA ASN A 14 14.91 -1.90 -2.18
C ASN A 14 15.74 -0.68 -2.60
N GLN A 15 16.41 -0.74 -3.75
CA GLN A 15 17.13 0.41 -4.31
C GLN A 15 16.18 1.57 -4.61
N PHE A 16 15.05 1.28 -5.26
CA PHE A 16 13.98 2.24 -5.50
C PHE A 16 13.49 2.88 -4.19
N LEU A 17 13.17 2.07 -3.17
CA LEU A 17 12.74 2.57 -1.87
C LEU A 17 13.80 3.49 -1.22
N GLY A 18 15.08 3.16 -1.37
CA GLY A 18 16.20 3.96 -0.88
C GLY A 18 16.35 5.32 -1.58
N GLN A 19 15.82 5.48 -2.79
CA GLN A 19 15.85 6.72 -3.55
C GLN A 19 14.67 7.66 -3.23
N ILE A 20 13.63 7.16 -2.56
CA ILE A 20 12.45 7.95 -2.23
C ILE A 20 12.80 8.97 -1.13
N ASP A 21 12.65 10.26 -1.46
CA ASP A 21 12.76 11.33 -0.47
C ASP A 21 11.51 11.41 0.41
N LEU A 22 11.43 10.49 1.38
CA LEU A 22 10.36 10.46 2.38
C LEU A 22 10.34 11.73 3.25
N GLY A 23 11.47 12.41 3.41
CA GLY A 23 11.59 13.64 4.21
C GLY A 23 10.79 14.77 3.59
N SER A 24 11.09 15.10 2.34
CA SER A 24 10.40 16.16 1.60
C SER A 24 8.91 15.88 1.43
N TYR A 25 8.53 14.64 1.10
CA TYR A 25 7.12 14.30 0.98
C TYR A 25 6.38 14.35 2.32
N ARG A 26 7.01 13.93 3.42
CA ARG A 26 6.43 14.06 4.75
C ARG A 26 6.24 15.53 5.11
N GLU A 27 7.24 16.38 4.88
CA GLU A 27 7.11 17.81 5.17
C GLU A 27 5.96 18.45 4.37
N LYS A 28 5.89 18.12 3.07
CA LYS A 28 4.88 18.64 2.15
C LYS A 28 3.46 18.18 2.48
N TYR A 29 3.27 16.89 2.78
CA TYR A 29 1.92 16.29 2.84
C TYR A 29 1.41 16.00 4.26
N SER A 30 2.28 15.82 5.26
CA SER A 30 1.84 15.39 6.61
C SER A 30 0.88 16.36 7.30
N LYS A 31 1.01 17.66 7.01
CA LYS A 31 0.18 18.72 7.58
C LYS A 31 -1.14 18.91 6.82
N ILE A 32 -1.24 18.36 5.60
CA ILE A 32 -2.42 18.51 4.75
C ILE A 32 -3.43 17.41 5.09
N LYS A 33 -4.40 17.78 5.94
CA LYS A 33 -5.54 16.95 6.33
C LYS A 33 -6.82 17.43 5.64
N LEU A 34 -6.79 17.45 4.32
CA LEU A 34 -7.91 17.81 3.47
C LEU A 34 -8.35 16.56 2.69
N VAL A 35 -9.64 16.48 2.35
CA VAL A 35 -10.21 15.33 1.62
C VAL A 35 -10.00 14.02 2.38
N GLU A 36 -10.42 13.96 3.64
CA GLU A 36 -10.30 12.74 4.47
C GLU A 36 -11.51 11.80 4.34
N LEU A 37 -12.51 12.15 3.55
CA LEU A 37 -13.68 11.30 3.30
C LEU A 37 -13.28 9.96 2.69
N ASP A 38 -14.07 8.93 2.98
CA ASP A 38 -13.90 7.63 2.35
C ASP A 38 -14.11 7.75 0.85
N MET A 39 -13.09 7.30 0.10
CA MET A 39 -13.12 7.29 -1.35
C MET A 39 -13.77 5.99 -1.83
N PRO A 40 -14.67 6.03 -2.83
CA PRO A 40 -15.18 4.81 -3.45
C PRO A 40 -14.06 4.04 -4.14
N ARG A 41 -14.19 2.71 -4.22
CA ARG A 41 -13.13 1.80 -4.73
C ARG A 41 -12.60 2.19 -6.10
N ASN A 42 -13.47 2.69 -6.98
CA ASN A 42 -13.11 3.08 -8.34
C ASN A 42 -12.17 4.30 -8.43
N ILE A 43 -12.01 5.08 -7.35
CA ILE A 43 -11.05 6.19 -7.31
C ILE A 43 -9.91 5.96 -6.31
N GLN A 44 -9.86 4.80 -5.66
CA GLN A 44 -8.76 4.49 -4.75
C GLN A 44 -7.50 4.16 -5.54
N ALA A 45 -6.36 4.63 -5.06
CA ALA A 45 -5.06 4.37 -5.70
C ALA A 45 -4.59 2.91 -5.57
N ILE A 46 -5.21 2.11 -4.69
CA ILE A 46 -4.76 0.75 -4.33
C ILE A 46 -4.67 -0.16 -5.57
N SER A 47 -5.68 -0.14 -6.45
CA SER A 47 -5.67 -0.99 -7.64
C SER A 47 -4.53 -0.65 -8.60
N LEU A 48 -4.29 0.64 -8.86
CA LEU A 48 -3.15 1.07 -9.69
C LEU A 48 -1.80 0.79 -9.02
N LEU A 49 -1.70 0.88 -7.69
CA LEU A 49 -0.47 0.54 -6.98
C LEU A 49 -0.12 -0.94 -7.13
N TYR A 50 -1.08 -1.86 -7.02
CA TYR A 50 -0.79 -3.26 -7.28
C TYR A 50 -0.43 -3.52 -8.75
N GLU A 51 -1.16 -2.88 -9.68
CA GLU A 51 -0.85 -3.01 -11.11
C GLU A 51 0.60 -2.62 -11.43
N TYR A 52 1.04 -1.44 -10.98
CA TYR A 52 2.38 -0.94 -11.29
C TYR A 52 3.47 -1.65 -10.49
N TYR A 53 3.34 -1.75 -9.16
CA TYR A 53 4.46 -2.16 -8.30
C TYR A 53 4.52 -3.66 -8.00
N TRP A 54 3.45 -4.40 -8.31
CA TRP A 54 3.38 -5.86 -8.14
C TRP A 54 3.25 -6.60 -9.47
N ASP A 55 2.23 -6.28 -10.28
CA ASP A 55 1.93 -7.05 -11.49
C ASP A 55 2.89 -6.73 -12.64
N LYS A 56 3.08 -5.45 -12.96
CA LYS A 56 3.97 -4.98 -14.03
C LYS A 56 5.42 -4.81 -13.58
N PHE A 57 5.62 -4.55 -12.28
CA PHE A 57 6.92 -4.22 -11.70
C PHE A 57 7.56 -2.96 -12.34
N GLU A 58 6.76 -1.91 -12.48
CA GLU A 58 7.15 -0.57 -12.92
C GLU A 58 7.24 0.38 -11.71
N LEU A 59 8.46 0.77 -11.34
CA LEU A 59 8.75 1.49 -10.11
C LEU A 59 8.73 3.01 -10.35
N LEU A 60 7.54 3.60 -10.26
CA LEU A 60 7.34 5.03 -10.42
C LEU A 60 7.65 5.78 -9.11
N ASP A 61 8.21 6.99 -9.20
CA ASP A 61 8.22 7.85 -8.02
C ASP A 61 6.80 8.35 -7.71
N TYR A 62 6.63 9.02 -6.55
CA TYR A 62 5.30 9.50 -6.17
C TYR A 62 4.72 10.52 -7.16
N SER A 63 5.54 11.38 -7.75
CA SER A 63 5.08 12.43 -8.66
C SER A 63 4.59 11.82 -9.97
N ASP A 64 5.34 10.89 -10.53
CA ASP A 64 4.97 10.14 -11.74
C ASP A 64 3.75 9.27 -11.49
N PHE A 65 3.71 8.55 -10.36
CA PHE A 65 2.54 7.76 -9.97
C PHE A 65 1.29 8.63 -9.82
N TYR A 66 1.39 9.76 -9.13
CA TYR A 66 0.25 10.65 -8.92
C TYR A 66 -0.27 11.22 -10.25
N LYS A 67 0.63 11.55 -11.19
CA LYS A 67 0.26 11.99 -12.52
C LYS A 67 -0.58 10.93 -13.23
N VAL A 68 -0.07 9.70 -13.33
CA VAL A 68 -0.79 8.56 -13.94
C VAL A 68 -2.16 8.34 -13.28
N TYR A 69 -2.20 8.35 -11.94
CA TYR A 69 -3.43 8.22 -11.18
C TYR A 69 -4.44 9.32 -11.52
N SER A 70 -4.00 10.58 -11.55
CA SER A 70 -4.88 11.73 -11.76
C SER A 70 -5.41 11.82 -13.19
N GLU A 71 -4.59 11.43 -14.17
CA GLU A 71 -4.95 11.44 -15.60
C GLU A 71 -5.90 10.29 -15.94
N SER A 72 -5.66 9.09 -15.38
CA SER A 72 -6.49 7.90 -15.65
C SER A 72 -7.90 7.98 -15.04
N LEU A 73 -8.09 8.78 -13.98
CA LEU A 73 -9.34 8.84 -13.21
C LEU A 73 -9.95 10.25 -13.16
N GLN A 74 -9.56 11.13 -14.09
CA GLN A 74 -9.93 12.55 -14.04
C GLN A 74 -11.45 12.77 -13.94
N GLY A 75 -12.23 11.99 -14.68
CA GLY A 75 -13.71 12.08 -14.68
C GLY A 75 -14.30 11.68 -13.33
N GLU A 76 -13.92 10.52 -12.82
CA GLU A 76 -14.40 9.96 -11.56
C GLU A 76 -13.97 10.82 -10.36
N LEU A 77 -12.79 11.43 -10.42
CA LEU A 77 -12.29 12.37 -9.43
C LEU A 77 -13.12 13.66 -9.38
N GLU A 78 -13.45 14.24 -10.53
CA GLU A 78 -14.32 15.41 -10.60
C GLU A 78 -15.75 15.10 -10.13
N ASP A 79 -16.27 13.93 -10.50
CA ASP A 79 -17.56 13.43 -10.04
C ASP A 79 -17.61 13.27 -8.52
N PHE A 80 -16.58 12.64 -7.94
CA PHE A 80 -16.45 12.51 -6.50
C PHE A 80 -16.32 13.87 -5.82
N ARG A 81 -15.48 14.77 -6.36
CA ARG A 81 -15.31 16.13 -5.84
C ARG A 81 -16.65 16.87 -5.79
N ASN A 82 -17.44 16.80 -6.85
CA ASN A 82 -18.75 17.45 -6.95
C ASN A 82 -19.73 16.87 -5.93
N ARG A 83 -19.85 15.53 -5.85
CA ARG A 83 -20.75 14.86 -4.89
C ARG A 83 -20.36 15.13 -3.44
N ALA A 84 -19.07 15.19 -3.15
CA ALA A 84 -18.53 15.52 -1.84
C ALA A 84 -18.51 17.03 -1.54
N MET A 85 -18.98 17.87 -2.48
CA MET A 85 -19.08 19.33 -2.36
C MET A 85 -17.76 20.05 -2.04
N PHE A 86 -16.62 19.50 -2.48
CA PHE A 86 -15.33 20.17 -2.31
C PHE A 86 -15.11 21.25 -3.38
N SER A 87 -14.54 22.40 -2.98
CA SER A 87 -13.97 23.34 -3.94
C SER A 87 -12.79 22.70 -4.67
N LYS A 88 -12.53 23.13 -5.92
CA LYS A 88 -11.37 22.64 -6.70
C LYS A 88 -10.06 22.82 -5.93
N GLU A 89 -9.86 24.00 -5.34
CA GLU A 89 -8.66 24.30 -4.57
C GLU A 89 -8.48 23.34 -3.39
N THR A 90 -9.52 23.14 -2.58
CA THR A 90 -9.45 22.25 -1.42
C THR A 90 -9.20 20.81 -1.85
N PHE A 91 -9.89 20.36 -2.89
CA PHE A 91 -9.80 19.00 -3.37
C PHE A 91 -8.41 18.68 -3.90
N TYR A 92 -7.89 19.49 -4.83
CA TYR A 92 -6.61 19.22 -5.47
C TYR A 92 -5.41 19.58 -4.58
N ARG A 93 -5.62 20.32 -3.48
CA ARG A 93 -4.62 20.44 -2.42
C ARG A 93 -4.59 19.20 -1.52
N GLY A 94 -5.74 18.59 -1.22
CA GLY A 94 -5.86 17.44 -0.33
C GLY A 94 -5.61 16.08 -0.98
N LEU A 95 -6.12 15.88 -2.19
CA LEU A 95 -6.00 14.63 -2.94
C LEU A 95 -4.56 14.12 -3.02
N PRO A 96 -3.54 14.88 -3.46
CA PRO A 96 -2.17 14.37 -3.49
C PRO A 96 -1.66 13.96 -2.11
N ALA A 97 -2.00 14.71 -1.06
CA ALA A 97 -1.59 14.32 0.29
C ALA A 97 -2.20 12.97 0.72
N ARG A 98 -3.47 12.71 0.36
CA ARG A 98 -4.13 11.44 0.61
C ARG A 98 -3.51 10.30 -0.19
N ILE A 99 -3.30 10.50 -1.50
CA ILE A 99 -2.72 9.48 -2.36
C ILE A 99 -1.29 9.14 -1.92
N TYR A 100 -0.49 10.13 -1.52
CA TYR A 100 0.84 9.90 -0.96
C TYR A 100 0.80 8.98 0.27
N ARG A 101 -0.14 9.18 1.19
CA ARG A 101 -0.26 8.32 2.38
C ARG A 101 -0.57 6.87 2.00
N THR A 102 -1.45 6.65 1.03
CA THR A 102 -1.76 5.31 0.51
C THR A 102 -0.56 4.70 -0.18
N TRP A 103 0.06 5.44 -1.11
CA TRP A 103 1.26 5.04 -1.85
C TRP A 103 2.38 4.61 -0.90
N ALA A 104 2.79 5.49 0.02
CA ALA A 104 3.87 5.21 0.97
C ALA A 104 3.56 4.01 1.89
N SER A 105 2.29 3.83 2.26
CA SER A 105 1.88 2.71 3.13
C SER A 105 1.93 1.37 2.39
N LEU A 106 1.44 1.36 1.16
CA LEU A 106 1.31 0.14 0.37
C LEU A 106 2.66 -0.35 -0.14
N LEU A 107 3.60 0.56 -0.42
CA LEU A 107 4.98 0.20 -0.78
C LEU A 107 5.65 -0.68 0.28
N THR A 108 5.42 -0.44 1.58
CA THR A 108 5.95 -1.30 2.65
C THR A 108 5.34 -2.70 2.61
N GLN A 109 4.05 -2.81 2.32
CA GLN A 109 3.38 -4.11 2.18
C GLN A 109 3.89 -4.87 0.96
N ILE A 110 4.05 -4.18 -0.18
CA ILE A 110 4.58 -4.73 -1.42
C ILE A 110 6.04 -5.18 -1.26
N GLN A 111 6.87 -4.43 -0.53
CA GLN A 111 8.23 -4.85 -0.18
C GLN A 111 8.22 -6.20 0.57
N GLY A 112 7.30 -6.36 1.53
CA GLY A 112 7.11 -7.61 2.25
C GLY A 112 6.67 -8.77 1.33
N GLY A 113 5.86 -8.46 0.31
CA GLY A 113 5.50 -9.40 -0.75
C GLY A 113 6.69 -9.85 -1.58
N HIS A 114 7.53 -8.92 -2.04
CA HIS A 114 8.75 -9.24 -2.79
C HIS A 114 9.72 -10.07 -1.96
N LEU A 115 9.88 -9.75 -0.67
CA LEU A 115 10.67 -10.56 0.25
C LEU A 115 10.08 -11.96 0.42
N ALA A 116 8.76 -12.10 0.55
CA ALA A 116 8.13 -13.41 0.64
C ALA A 116 8.32 -14.23 -0.64
N ASN A 117 8.30 -13.60 -1.82
CA ASN A 117 8.50 -14.28 -3.11
C ASN A 117 9.90 -14.89 -3.27
N THR A 118 10.91 -14.40 -2.55
CA THR A 118 12.25 -15.04 -2.57
C THR A 118 12.27 -16.36 -1.78
N MET A 119 11.40 -16.49 -0.78
CA MET A 119 11.37 -17.62 0.15
C MET A 119 10.31 -18.68 -0.21
N TYR A 120 9.17 -18.24 -0.74
CA TYR A 120 8.01 -19.09 -0.96
C TYR A 120 7.74 -19.33 -2.44
N PRO A 121 7.13 -20.48 -2.79
CA PRO A 121 6.93 -20.83 -4.19
C PRO A 121 5.96 -19.91 -4.93
N LYS A 122 4.95 -19.37 -4.22
CA LYS A 122 4.00 -18.43 -4.79
C LYS A 122 3.48 -17.47 -3.72
N VAL A 123 3.58 -16.18 -4.01
CA VAL A 123 2.95 -15.10 -3.26
C VAL A 123 1.96 -14.38 -4.15
N VAL A 124 0.82 -14.01 -3.60
CA VAL A 124 -0.22 -13.24 -4.28
C VAL A 124 -0.55 -12.03 -3.43
N MET A 125 -0.53 -10.87 -4.07
CA MET A 125 -1.07 -9.62 -3.55
C MET A 125 -2.00 -9.04 -4.61
N SER A 126 -3.10 -8.42 -4.20
CA SER A 126 -4.02 -7.76 -5.13
C SER A 126 -4.95 -6.80 -4.39
N SER A 127 -5.60 -5.90 -5.12
CA SER A 127 -6.57 -4.97 -4.52
C SER A 127 -7.78 -5.70 -3.93
N GLU A 128 -8.20 -6.82 -4.52
CA GLU A 128 -9.31 -7.65 -4.03
C GLU A 128 -8.97 -8.31 -2.70
N LEU A 129 -7.73 -8.79 -2.54
CA LEU A 129 -7.24 -9.31 -1.27
C LEU A 129 -7.20 -8.21 -0.22
N ASP A 130 -6.68 -7.02 -0.56
CA ASP A 130 -6.62 -5.86 0.33
C ASP A 130 -8.02 -5.44 0.82
N TYR A 131 -8.99 -5.36 -0.09
CA TYR A 131 -10.39 -5.09 0.24
C TYR A 131 -11.03 -6.15 1.15
N SER A 132 -10.47 -7.36 1.20
CA SER A 132 -10.88 -8.44 2.12
C SER A 132 -10.09 -8.47 3.43
N GLY A 133 -9.17 -7.51 3.64
CA GLY A 133 -8.32 -7.40 4.82
C GLY A 133 -7.10 -8.32 4.80
N ILE A 134 -6.70 -8.80 3.62
CA ILE A 134 -5.54 -9.68 3.42
C ILE A 134 -4.49 -8.89 2.63
N ASP A 135 -3.35 -8.58 3.24
CA ASP A 135 -2.28 -7.84 2.58
C ASP A 135 -1.43 -8.76 1.69
N ILE A 136 -1.14 -9.98 2.16
CA ILE A 136 -0.31 -10.95 1.43
C ILE A 136 -0.89 -12.36 1.57
N ARG A 137 -1.00 -13.11 0.47
CA ARG A 137 -1.30 -14.55 0.49
C ARG A 137 -0.09 -15.35 0.04
N ILE A 138 0.36 -16.28 0.87
CA ILE A 138 1.52 -17.13 0.62
C ILE A 138 1.05 -18.58 0.46
N PHE A 139 1.40 -19.23 -0.65
CA PHE A 139 1.19 -20.66 -0.84
C PHE A 139 2.41 -21.42 -0.31
N LEU A 140 2.17 -22.47 0.50
CA LEU A 140 3.24 -23.18 1.21
C LEU A 140 3.99 -24.18 0.32
N TYR A 141 3.34 -24.69 -0.72
CA TYR A 141 3.88 -25.68 -1.63
C TYR A 141 3.40 -25.41 -3.06
N ASP A 142 4.25 -25.65 -4.05
CA ASP A 142 3.96 -25.41 -5.48
C ASP A 142 2.68 -26.08 -5.99
N THR A 143 2.36 -27.26 -5.46
CA THR A 143 1.29 -28.12 -5.96
C THR A 143 0.07 -28.18 -5.04
N SER A 144 0.02 -27.36 -3.99
CA SER A 144 -1.04 -27.42 -2.98
C SER A 144 -1.82 -26.11 -2.89
N ASP A 145 -3.13 -26.23 -2.64
CA ASP A 145 -3.98 -25.09 -2.30
C ASP A 145 -3.84 -24.65 -0.83
N LYS A 146 -2.80 -25.10 -0.13
CA LYS A 146 -2.53 -24.67 1.25
C LYS A 146 -1.85 -23.32 1.23
N TYR A 147 -2.53 -22.31 1.76
CA TYR A 147 -2.02 -20.96 1.86
C TYR A 147 -2.16 -20.39 3.28
N ILE A 148 -1.38 -19.36 3.56
CA ILE A 148 -1.48 -18.50 4.73
C ILE A 148 -1.79 -17.09 4.24
N ASN A 149 -2.76 -16.44 4.89
CA ASN A 149 -3.03 -15.02 4.71
C ASN A 149 -2.32 -14.23 5.80
N ILE A 150 -1.59 -13.20 5.41
CA ILE A 150 -0.88 -12.28 6.30
C ILE A 150 -1.60 -10.94 6.24
N GLN A 151 -1.78 -10.36 7.43
CA GLN A 151 -2.21 -8.98 7.60
C GLN A 151 -1.13 -8.21 8.36
N VAL A 152 -0.59 -7.17 7.73
CA VAL A 152 0.40 -6.24 8.27
C VAL A 152 -0.35 -5.12 8.98
N LYS A 153 -0.44 -5.21 10.31
CA LYS A 153 -0.99 -4.12 11.12
C LYS A 153 0.09 -3.12 11.47
N LYS A 154 -0.16 -1.84 11.17
CA LYS A 154 0.66 -0.74 11.66
C LYS A 154 0.61 -0.72 13.18
N ALA A 155 1.77 -0.70 13.83
CA ALA A 155 1.86 -0.43 15.25
C ALA A 155 1.49 1.05 15.49
N THR A 156 0.27 1.31 15.95
CA THR A 156 -0.17 2.65 16.33
C THR A 156 0.42 3.03 17.68
N LEU A 157 1.24 4.09 17.72
CA LEU A 157 1.80 4.67 18.94
C LEU A 157 0.82 5.65 19.64
N SER A 158 -0.43 5.73 19.20
CA SER A 158 -1.44 6.59 19.80
C SER A 158 -1.72 6.18 21.25
N ARG A 159 -1.84 7.19 22.13
CA ARG A 159 -1.94 7.04 23.60
C ARG A 159 -3.11 6.12 24.02
N GLU A 160 -4.15 6.04 23.21
CA GLU A 160 -5.38 5.24 23.41
C GLU A 160 -5.17 3.72 23.18
N VAL A 161 -4.14 3.33 22.42
CA VAL A 161 -3.81 1.92 22.13
C VAL A 161 -2.94 1.31 23.24
N ARG A 162 -2.50 2.11 24.23
CA ARG A 162 -1.73 1.64 25.40
C ARG A 162 -2.53 0.81 26.39
N THR A 163 -3.86 0.75 26.27
CA THR A 163 -4.69 -0.19 27.02
C THR A 163 -4.78 -1.49 26.23
N PRO A 164 -4.03 -2.55 26.61
CA PRO A 164 -4.19 -3.84 25.97
C PRO A 164 -5.62 -4.33 26.21
N TRP A 165 -6.35 -4.57 25.13
CA TRP A 165 -7.57 -5.37 25.19
C TRP A 165 -7.21 -6.74 25.76
N PRO A 166 -8.01 -7.32 26.68
CA PRO A 166 -7.74 -8.65 27.21
C PRO A 166 -7.70 -9.66 26.05
N ILE A 167 -6.52 -10.20 25.79
CA ILE A 167 -6.27 -11.12 24.68
C ILE A 167 -6.99 -12.44 24.99
N THR A 168 -8.12 -12.70 24.34
CA THR A 168 -8.66 -14.05 24.24
C THR A 168 -7.75 -14.90 23.35
N LYS A 169 -7.24 -16.00 23.91
CA LYS A 169 -6.17 -16.91 23.44
C LYS A 169 -6.36 -17.60 22.07
N LYS A 170 -6.87 -16.95 21.03
CA LYS A 170 -6.86 -17.52 19.68
C LYS A 170 -6.38 -16.50 18.66
N GLN A 171 -5.18 -16.79 18.12
CA GLN A 171 -4.59 -16.24 16.90
C GLN A 171 -4.02 -14.81 16.97
N ALA A 172 -2.72 -14.71 17.25
CA ALA A 172 -1.80 -13.79 16.58
C ALA A 172 -0.36 -14.07 17.05
N VAL A 173 0.51 -14.52 16.14
CA VAL A 173 1.95 -14.44 16.35
C VAL A 173 2.36 -13.04 15.87
N ASN A 174 2.52 -12.11 16.81
CA ASN A 174 2.97 -10.75 16.53
C ASN A 174 4.50 -10.73 16.40
N TYR A 175 5.02 -10.59 15.17
CA TYR A 175 6.42 -10.21 14.98
C TYR A 175 6.53 -8.69 15.09
N LYS A 176 7.29 -8.22 16.10
CA LYS A 176 7.70 -6.83 16.23
C LYS A 176 8.97 -6.62 15.42
N TYR A 177 8.91 -5.80 14.37
CA TYR A 177 10.11 -5.22 13.77
C TYR A 177 10.32 -3.83 14.36
N TYR A 178 11.53 -3.59 14.84
CA TYR A 178 12.00 -2.26 15.23
C TYR A 178 12.62 -1.64 13.97
N LEU A 179 12.04 -0.52 13.52
CA LEU A 179 12.76 0.44 12.67
C LEU A 179 13.52 1.40 13.58
#